data_AF-A0AA89B0D0-F1
#
_entry.id   AF-A0AA89B0D0-F1
#
_cell.length_a   1.000
_cell.length_b   1.000
_cell.length_c   1.000
_cell.angle_alpha   90.00
_cell.angle_beta   90.00
_cell.angle_gamma   90.00
#
_symmetry.space_group_name_H-M   'P 1'
#
loop_
_entity.id
_entity.type
_entity.pdbx_description
1 polymer ?
#
loop_
_entity_poly.entity_id
_entity_poly.type
_entity_poly.pdbx_seq_one_letter_code
_entity_poly.pdbx_strand_id
1 'polypeptide(L)' 'MFGHEAAKLLDYVECFPDGYKNGTKIAKACTGVGIEGFPTWVINGEVLSGEKELSELASLSGFQDGDFNQQS' A
#
# COMPACT_ATOMS: atom_id res chain seq x y z
N MET A 1 -3.39 1.53 10.48
CA MET A 1 -2.76 0.27 10.05
C MET A 1 -3.77 -0.88 10.03
N PHE A 2 -3.59 -1.86 9.14
CA PHE A 2 -4.42 -3.06 9.04
C PHE A 2 -3.99 -4.14 10.04
N GLY A 3 -4.94 -4.92 10.56
CA GLY A 3 -4.65 -6.07 11.42
C GLY A 3 -4.06 -7.25 10.63
N HIS A 4 -3.54 -8.26 11.33
CA HIS A 4 -2.82 -9.39 10.71
C HIS A 4 -3.61 -10.11 9.60
N GLU A 5 -4.90 -10.40 9.83
CA GLU A 5 -5.73 -11.08 8.82
C GLU A 5 -6.06 -10.17 7.64
N ALA A 6 -6.39 -8.90 7.90
CA ALA A 6 -6.70 -7.94 6.84
C ALA A 6 -5.47 -7.60 5.98
N ALA A 7 -4.28 -7.55 6.57
CA ALA A 7 -3.03 -7.28 5.87
C ALA A 7 -2.70 -8.34 4.81
N LYS A 8 -3.17 -9.59 4.99
CA LYS A 8 -2.99 -10.67 3.99
C LYS A 8 -3.79 -10.44 2.71
N LEU A 9 -4.82 -9.58 2.76
CA LEU A 9 -5.66 -9.23 1.61
C LEU A 9 -5.12 -8.03 0.84
N LEU A 10 -4.10 -7.34 1.36
CA LEU A 10 -3.48 -6.21 0.69
C LEU A 10 -2.56 -6.71 -0.42
N ASP A 11 -2.60 -6.03 -1.56
CA ASP A 11 -1.59 -6.14 -2.61
C ASP A 11 -0.27 -5.48 -2.18
N TYR A 12 0.37 -6.06 -1.16
CA TYR A 12 1.61 -5.56 -0.58
C TYR A 12 2.82 -5.96 -1.43
N VAL A 13 3.68 -4.98 -1.72
CA VAL A 13 4.96 -5.19 -2.41
C VAL A 13 6.11 -4.88 -1.46
N GLU A 14 6.92 -5.90 -1.15
CA GLU A 14 8.14 -5.73 -0.38
C GLU A 14 9.24 -5.13 -1.27
N CYS A 15 9.71 -3.94 -0.89
CA CYS A 15 10.69 -3.18 -1.64
C CYS A 15 12.14 -3.51 -1.26
N PHE A 16 12.38 -4.17 -0.12
CA PHE A 16 13.68 -4.68 0.32
C PHE A 16 13.55 -6.15 0.77
N PRO A 17 13.33 -7.11 -0.15
CA PRO A 17 13.13 -8.52 0.20
C PRO A 17 14.35 -9.14 0.90
N ASP A 18 15.55 -8.63 0.62
CA ASP A 18 16.80 -9.07 1.25
C ASP A 18 17.17 -8.24 2.49
N GLY A 19 16.25 -7.39 2.97
CA GLY A 19 16.45 -6.46 4.08
C GLY A 19 17.10 -5.14 3.66
N TYR A 20 16.83 -4.09 4.46
CA TYR A 20 17.39 -2.76 4.24
C TYR A 20 18.77 -2.60 4.89
N LYS A 21 19.76 -2.20 4.09
CA LYS A 21 21.05 -1.65 4.53
C LYS A 21 21.44 -0.49 3.63
N ASN A 22 22.33 0.38 4.11
CA ASN A 22 22.82 1.51 3.32
C ASN A 22 23.38 1.02 1.97
N GLY A 23 22.94 1.64 0.87
CA GLY A 23 23.32 1.27 -0.49
C GLY A 23 22.55 0.09 -1.11
N THR A 24 21.57 -0.49 -0.40
CA THR A 24 20.71 -1.55 -0.98
C THR A 24 19.85 -0.96 -2.08
N LYS A 25 19.85 -1.62 -3.23
CA LYS A 25 18.95 -1.26 -4.32
C LYS A 25 17.55 -1.76 -3.98
N ILE A 26 16.57 -0.87 -4.15
CA ILE A 26 15.17 -1.24 -4.03
C ILE A 26 14.79 -2.29 -5.08
N ALA A 27 13.84 -3.16 -4.77
CA ALA A 27 13.35 -4.19 -5.68
C ALA A 27 12.82 -3.57 -6.99
N LYS A 28 12.98 -4.29 -8.11
CA LYS A 28 12.54 -3.82 -9.44
C LYS A 28 11.06 -3.44 -9.46
N ALA A 29 10.22 -4.19 -8.74
CA ALA A 29 8.79 -3.91 -8.62
C ALA A 29 8.50 -2.49 -8.08
N CYS A 30 9.40 -1.95 -7.26
CA CYS A 30 9.27 -0.61 -6.66
C CYS A 30 9.97 0.47 -7.48
N THR A 31 11.03 0.15 -8.25
CA THR A 31 11.74 1.14 -9.08
C THR A 31 10.88 1.80 -10.16
N GLY A 32 9.87 1.07 -10.67
CA GLY A 32 9.07 1.53 -11.82
C GLY A 32 8.06 2.64 -11.49
N VAL A 33 7.75 2.86 -10.22
CA VAL A 33 6.69 3.79 -9.77
C VAL A 33 7.22 5.06 -9.11
N GLY A 34 8.54 5.27 -9.10
CA GLY A 34 9.14 6.52 -8.60
C GLY A 34 8.96 6.76 -7.10
N ILE A 35 9.07 5.70 -6.29
CA ILE A 35 8.97 5.80 -4.82
C ILE A 35 10.08 6.72 -4.27
N GLU A 36 9.67 7.78 -3.56
CA GLU A 36 10.57 8.71 -2.88
C GLU A 36 10.74 8.41 -1.38
N GLY A 37 9.79 7.66 -0.79
CA GLY A 37 9.78 7.34 0.63
C GLY A 37 8.77 6.24 0.99
N PHE A 38 8.82 5.78 2.24
CA PHE A 38 7.92 4.73 2.74
C PHE A 38 7.05 5.24 3.89
N PRO A 39 5.79 4.76 3.99
CA PRO A 39 5.10 3.93 3.00
C PRO A 39 4.76 4.74 1.72
N THR A 40 4.47 4.04 0.62
CA THR A 40 3.90 4.61 -0.61
C THR A 40 2.72 3.75 -1.03
N TRP A 41 1.64 4.40 -1.43
CA TRP A 41 0.41 3.78 -1.91
C TRP A 41 0.28 3.98 -3.42
N VAL A 42 -0.09 2.93 -4.14
CA VAL A 42 -0.51 3.02 -5.54
C VAL A 42 -1.99 2.68 -5.60
N ILE A 43 -2.84 3.69 -5.73
CA ILE A 43 -4.30 3.54 -5.70
C ILE A 43 -4.86 4.17 -6.97
N ASN A 44 -5.64 3.42 -7.75
CA ASN A 44 -6.21 3.89 -9.02
C ASN A 44 -5.16 4.47 -10.01
N GLY A 45 -3.92 3.99 -9.94
CA GLY A 45 -2.80 4.46 -10.76
C GLY A 45 -2.07 5.70 -10.22
N GLU A 46 -2.55 6.30 -9.14
CA GLU A 46 -1.91 7.44 -8.48
C GLU A 46 -0.90 6.97 -7.44
N VAL A 47 0.27 7.61 -7.42
CA VAL A 47 1.36 7.34 -6.46
C VAL A 47 1.26 8.36 -5.33
N LEU A 48 0.95 7.87 -4.12
CA LEU A 48 0.71 8.70 -2.94
C LEU A 48 1.71 8.34 -1.84
N SER A 49 2.50 9.32 -1.43
CA SER A 49 3.54 9.14 -0.41
C SER A 49 2.98 9.27 1.02
N GLY A 50 3.62 8.58 1.95
CA GLY A 50 3.42 8.74 3.38
C GLY A 50 2.32 7.87 3.98
N GLU A 51 2.26 7.92 5.31
CA GLU A 51 1.19 7.30 6.08
C GLU A 51 -0.15 7.97 5.78
N LYS A 52 -1.23 7.18 5.79
CA LYS A 52 -2.59 7.61 5.51
C LYS A 52 -3.54 6.99 6.53
N GLU A 53 -4.54 7.75 6.93
CA GLU A 53 -5.62 7.26 7.78
C GLU A 53 -6.50 6.26 7.01
N LEU A 54 -7.15 5.33 7.73
CA LEU A 54 -8.00 4.31 7.07
C LEU A 54 -9.18 4.95 6.30
N SER A 55 -9.73 6.05 6.82
CA SER A 55 -10.79 6.81 6.14
C SER A 55 -10.32 7.48 4.86
N GLU A 56 -9.07 7.96 4.83
CA GLU A 56 -8.44 8.53 3.64
C GLU A 56 -8.23 7.43 2.59
N LEU A 57 -7.67 6.28 2.99
CA LEU A 57 -7.48 5.14 2.10
C LEU A 57 -8.80 4.65 1.50
N ALA A 58 -9.87 4.60 2.30
CA ALA A 58 -11.21 4.23 1.82
C ALA A 58 -11.73 5.23 0.77
N SER A 59 -11.56 6.52 1.02
CA SER A 59 -11.98 7.58 0.09
C SER A 59 -11.20 7.51 -1.22
N LEU A 60 -9.87 7.30 -1.15
CA LEU A 60 -8.98 7.21 -2.31
C LEU A 60 -9.23 5.96 -3.16
N SER A 61 -9.57 4.84 -2.53
CA SER A 61 -9.87 3.59 -3.23
C SER A 61 -11.30 3.53 -3.79
N GLY A 62 -12.16 4.49 -3.43
CA GLY A 62 -13.58 4.49 -3.79
C GLY A 62 -14.43 3.48 -3.00
N PHE A 63 -13.88 2.97 -1.89
CA PHE A 63 -14.60 2.08 -0.98
C PHE A 63 -15.79 2.79 -0.34
N GLN A 64 -16.97 2.17 -0.39
CA GLN A 64 -18.19 2.73 0.18
C GLN A 64 -18.65 1.86 1.35
N ASP A 65 -19.20 2.45 2.42
CA ASP A 65 -19.68 1.72 3.60
C ASP A 65 -20.73 0.62 3.28
N GLY A 66 -21.38 0.69 2.11
CA GLY A 66 -22.29 -0.34 1.62
C GLY A 66 -21.63 -1.64 1.16
N ASP A 67 -20.32 -1.64 0.89
CA ASP A 67 -19.56 -2.80 0.40
C ASP A 67 -19.43 -3.90 1.48
N PHE A 68 -19.62 -3.56 2.76
CA PHE A 68 -19.66 -4.54 3.85
C PHE A 68 -20.91 -5.44 3.85
N ASN A 69 -21.97 -5.06 3.13
CA ASN A 69 -23.23 -5.83 3.08
C ASN A 69 -23.24 -6.96 2.04
N GLN A 70 -22.13 -7.22 1.34
CA GLN A 70 -22.07 -8.28 0.32
C GLN A 70 -21.48 -9.62 0.81
N GLN A 71 -21.22 -9.77 2.11
CA GLN A 71 -20.87 -11.07 2.70
C GLN A 71 -21.86 -11.42 3.81
N SER A 72 -23.09 -11.74 3.43
CA SER A 72 -24.08 -12.44 4.25
C SER A 72 -24.40 -13.79 3.64
#